data_AF-A0A1H4J0R6-F1
#
_entry.id   AF-A0A1H4J0R6-F1
#
_cell.length_a   1.000
_cell.length_b   1.000
_cell.length_c   1.000
_cell.angle_alpha   90.00
_cell.angle_beta   90.00
_cell.angle_gamma   90.00
#
_symmetry.space_group_name_H-M   'P 1'
#
loop_
_entity.id
_entity.type
_entity.pdbx_description
1 polymer ?
#
loop_
_entity_poly.entity_id
_entity_poly.type
_entity_poly.pdbx_seq_one_letter_code
_entity_poly.pdbx_strand_id
1 'polypeptide(L)' 'MGELVNLRQRRKRRAREEKEQQATENRIRHGRTRGERALEESAKAGLVARLDGHRREKSRDNEPE' A
#
# COMPACT_ATOMS: atom_id res chain seq x y z
N MET A 1 -33.57 30.37 -16.83
CA MET A 1 -32.15 30.79 -16.69
C MET A 1 -31.31 29.53 -16.70
N GLY A 2 -30.46 29.34 -17.71
CA GLY A 2 -29.65 28.12 -17.85
C GLY A 2 -28.22 28.39 -17.40
N GLU A 3 -27.71 27.56 -16.48
CA GLU A 3 -26.34 27.67 -15.99
C GLU A 3 -25.38 27.09 -17.05
N LEU A 4 -24.52 27.93 -17.63
CA LEU A 4 -23.56 27.51 -18.65
C LEU A 4 -22.37 26.81 -17.97
N VAL A 5 -22.43 25.48 -17.89
CA VAL A 5 -21.36 24.68 -17.30
C VAL A 5 -20.20 24.52 -18.28
N ASN A 6 -19.04 25.07 -17.93
CA ASN A 6 -17.82 24.92 -18.74
C ASN A 6 -17.19 23.52 -18.54
N LEU A 7 -17.54 22.59 -19.44
CA LEU A 7 -17.04 21.21 -19.42
C LEU A 7 -15.51 21.12 -19.59
N ARG A 8 -14.87 22.07 -20.29
CA ARG A 8 -13.42 22.09 -20.47
C ARG A 8 -12.70 22.32 -19.15
N GLN A 9 -13.18 23.25 -18.33
CA GLN A 9 -12.62 23.51 -17.00
C GLN A 9 -12.82 22.31 -16.08
N ARG A 10 -14.01 21.69 -16.11
CA ARG A 10 -14.30 20.47 -15.34
C ARG A 10 -13.35 19.32 -15.68
N ARG A 11 -13.14 19.05 -16.98
CA ARG A 11 -12.20 18.02 -17.44
C ARG A 11 -10.76 18.32 -17.02
N LYS A 12 -10.31 19.57 -17.15
CA LYS A 12 -8.98 19.99 -16.70
C LYS A 12 -8.78 19.81 -15.21
N ARG A 13 -9.80 20.14 -14.41
CA ARG A 13 -9.75 19.95 -12.96
C ARG A 13 -9.60 18.46 -12.60
N ARG A 14 -10.45 17.61 -13.18
CA ARG A 14 -10.37 16.15 -12.98
C ARG A 14 -8.99 15.59 -13.35
N ALA A 15 -8.42 16.01 -14.48
CA ALA A 15 -7.10 15.57 -14.91
C ALA A 15 -5.96 16.03 -13.98
N ARG A 16 -6.11 17.17 -13.27
CA ARG A 16 -5.15 17.59 -12.24
C ARG A 16 -5.29 16.76 -10.98
N GLU A 17 -6.53 16.51 -10.52
CA GLU A 17 -6.82 15.68 -9.35
C GLU A 17 -6.27 14.25 -9.53
N GLU A 18 -6.49 13.65 -10.70
CA GLU A 18 -5.94 12.31 -11.03
C GLU A 18 -4.40 12.29 -11.01
N LYS A 19 -3.76 13.35 -11.53
CA LYS A 19 -2.29 13.48 -11.47
C LYS A 19 -1.76 13.66 -10.05
N GLU A 20 -2.46 14.42 -9.22
CA GLU A 20 -2.08 14.59 -7.80
C GLU A 20 -2.19 13.28 -7.03
N GLN A 21 -3.26 12.51 -7.25
CA GLN A 21 -3.43 11.17 -6.67
C GLN A 21 -2.28 10.24 -7.08
N GLN A 22 -1.99 10.15 -8.39
CA GLN A 22 -0.87 9.35 -8.88
C GLN A 22 0.47 9.83 -8.31
N ALA A 23 0.69 11.14 -8.18
CA ALA A 23 1.90 11.68 -7.57
C ALA A 23 2.02 11.31 -6.08
N THR A 24 0.91 11.33 -5.32
CA THR A 24 0.92 10.89 -3.92
C THR A 24 1.24 9.39 -3.80
N GLU A 25 0.63 8.56 -4.65
CA GLU A 25 0.90 7.13 -4.68
C GLU A 25 2.36 6.84 -5.06
N ASN A 26 2.89 7.57 -6.05
CA ASN A 26 4.29 7.46 -6.46
C ASN A 26 5.26 7.98 -5.39
N ARG A 27 4.91 9.02 -4.61
CA ARG A 27 5.71 9.43 -3.44
C ARG A 27 5.73 8.35 -2.37
N ILE A 28 4.62 7.64 -2.14
CA ILE A 28 4.59 6.55 -1.17
C ILE A 28 5.39 5.35 -1.69
N ARG A 29 5.22 5.00 -2.97
CA ARG A 29 5.84 3.84 -3.61
C ARG A 29 7.34 4.04 -3.87
N HIS A 30 7.73 5.23 -4.32
CA HIS A 30 9.08 5.54 -4.79
C HIS A 30 9.82 6.58 -3.93
N GLY A 31 9.13 7.29 -3.04
CA GLY A 31 9.76 8.23 -2.11
C GLY A 31 10.41 7.56 -0.90
N ARG A 32 10.19 6.25 -0.70
CA ARG A 32 10.99 5.47 0.26
C ARG A 32 12.43 5.37 -0.25
N THR A 33 13.36 5.93 0.50
CA THR A 33 14.79 5.84 0.23
C THR A 33 15.26 4.39 0.30
N ARG A 34 16.43 4.08 -0.28
CA ARG A 34 17.00 2.71 -0.20
C ARG A 34 17.21 2.28 1.26
N GLY A 35 17.59 3.20 2.15
CA GLY A 35 17.77 2.94 3.58
C GLY A 35 16.47 2.58 4.29
N GLU A 36 15.39 3.32 4.04
CA GLU A 36 14.08 3.02 4.63
C GLU A 36 13.51 1.68 4.16
N ARG A 37 13.70 1.35 2.88
CA ARG A 37 13.31 0.03 2.35
C ARG A 37 14.06 -1.11 3.03
N ALA A 38 15.38 -0.99 3.18
CA ALA A 38 16.19 -2.01 3.84
C ALA A 38 15.83 -2.16 5.34
N LEU A 39 15.55 -1.05 6.03
CA LEU A 39 15.06 -1.07 7.41
C LEU A 39 13.70 -1.76 7.51
N GLU A 40 12.76 -1.47 6.62
CA GLU A 40 11.45 -2.11 6.62
C GLU A 40 11.53 -3.60 6.25
N GLU A 41 12.38 -3.98 5.31
CA GLU A 41 12.63 -5.38 4.95
C GLU A 41 13.25 -6.16 6.12
N SER A 42 14.25 -5.60 6.80
CA SER A 42 14.85 -6.24 7.99
C SER A 42 13.85 -6.36 9.14
N ALA A 43 13.01 -5.34 9.35
CA ALA A 43 11.94 -5.39 10.34
C ALA A 43 10.91 -6.48 10.00
N LYS A 44 10.50 -6.59 8.73
CA LYS A 44 9.61 -7.66 8.25
C LYS A 44 10.23 -9.04 8.41
N ALA A 45 11.48 -9.21 8.04
CA ALA A 45 12.19 -10.48 8.20
C ALA A 45 12.27 -10.90 9.68
N GLY A 46 12.55 -9.97 10.59
CA GLY A 46 12.55 -10.24 12.03
C GLY A 46 11.17 -10.61 12.58
N LEU A 47 10.10 -9.98 12.08
CA LEU A 47 8.73 -10.34 12.44
C LEU A 47 8.36 -11.75 11.94
N VAL A 48 8.69 -12.07 10.69
CA VAL A 48 8.46 -13.41 10.12
C VAL A 48 9.23 -14.46 10.91
N ALA A 49 10.52 -14.25 11.16
CA ALA A 49 11.33 -15.18 11.95
C ALA A 49 10.79 -15.40 13.37
N ARG A 50 10.28 -14.33 14.02
CA ARG A 50 9.61 -14.46 15.33
C ARG A 50 8.33 -15.27 15.23
N LEU A 51 7.48 -14.97 14.25
CA LEU A 51 6.22 -15.69 14.04
C LEU A 51 6.46 -17.17 13.71
N ASP A 52 7.44 -17.46 12.86
CA ASP A 52 7.84 -18.82 12.51
C ASP A 52 8.47 -19.55 13.71
N GLY A 53 9.30 -18.89 14.51
CA GLY A 53 9.84 -19.47 15.74
C GLY A 53 8.76 -19.77 16.80
N HIS A 54 7.65 -19.03 16.79
CA HIS A 54 6.47 -19.30 17.63
C HIS A 54 5.44 -20.20 16.96
N ARG A 55 5.64 -20.57 15.69
CA ARG A 55 4.73 -21.43 14.95
C ARG A 55 4.91 -22.85 15.46
N ARG A 56 3.98 -23.26 16.32
CA ARG A 56 3.74 -24.69 16.56
C ARG A 56 3.12 -25.23 15.28
N GLU A 57 3.84 -26.10 14.57
CA GLU A 57 3.20 -26.94 13.57
C GLU A 57 2.00 -27.58 14.27
N LYS A 58 0.79 -27.36 13.75
CA LYS A 58 -0.32 -28.23 14.09
C LYS A 58 0.11 -29.58 13.55
N SER A 59 0.75 -30.38 14.40
CA SER A 59 0.77 -31.81 14.21
C SER A 59 -0.68 -32.22 13.95
N ARG A 60 -0.83 -33.15 13.02
CA ARG A 60 -2.10 -33.74 12.60
C ARG A 60 -2.70 -34.59 13.75
N ASP A 61 -2.72 -34.06 14.97
CA ASP A 61 -3.17 -34.72 16.20
C ASP A 61 -4.47 -34.07 16.72
N ASN A 62 -5.32 -33.65 15.80
CA ASN A 62 -6.72 -33.36 16.08
C ASN A 62 -7.58 -34.21 15.13
N GLU A 63 -7.41 -35.53 15.22
CA GLU A 63 -8.48 -36.48 14.93
C GLU A 63 -9.27 -36.67 16.23
N PRO A 64 -10.49 -36.11 16.34
CA PRO A 64 -11.48 -36.69 17.22
C PRO A 64 -12.05 -37.95 16.53
N GLU A 65 -11.99 -39.09 17.23
CA GLU A 65 -12.85 -40.25 16.97
C GLU A 65 -14.34 -39.87 16.91
#